data_AF-A0A822DGM1-F1
#
_entry.id   AF-A0A822DGM1-F1
#
_cell.length_a   1.000
_cell.length_b   1.000
_cell.length_c   1.000
_cell.angle_alpha   90.00
_cell.angle_beta   90.00
_cell.angle_gamma   90.00
#
_symmetry.space_group_name_H-M   'P 1'
#
loop_
_entity.id
_entity.type
_entity.pdbx_description
1 polymer ?
#
loop_
_entity_poly.entity_id
_entity_poly.type
_entity_poly.pdbx_seq_one_letter_code
_entity_poly.pdbx_strand_id
1 'polypeptide(L)'
;SLRWNSTGETVAGNNNGTAGSTASELTDNFNHRIQRWGPNDTSGTTVAGSASGTLGWTASLLNYPTSIYVDSSLNMYILDMWNLRILQWLNGASGGSIIAGTGVQ
;
A
#
# COMPACT_ATOMS: atom_id res chain seq x y z
N SER A 1 -4.82 14.85 1.07
CA SER A 1 -6.26 15.01 0.84
C SER A 1 -6.75 13.65 0.42
N LEU A 2 -7.56 13.00 1.26
CA LEU A 2 -8.14 11.70 0.94
C LEU A 2 -9.21 11.93 -0.14
N ARG A 3 -9.06 11.31 -1.31
CA ARG A 3 -10.13 11.24 -2.30
C ARG A 3 -10.62 9.80 -2.35
N TRP A 4 -11.88 9.61 -1.98
CA TRP A 4 -12.58 8.34 -2.15
C TRP A 4 -13.09 8.26 -3.60
N ASN A 5 -12.83 7.15 -4.30
CA ASN A 5 -13.60 6.78 -5.47
C ASN A 5 -14.50 5.58 -5.16
N SER A 6 -15.51 5.38 -6.00
CA SER A 6 -16.58 4.39 -5.80
C SER A 6 -16.14 2.92 -5.92
N THR A 7 -14.86 2.65 -6.17
CA THR A 7 -14.26 1.30 -6.22
C THR A 7 -13.59 0.91 -4.91
N GLY A 8 -13.52 1.81 -3.92
CA GLY A 8 -12.93 1.53 -2.60
C GLY A 8 -11.42 1.73 -2.55
N GLU A 9 -10.84 2.55 -3.43
CA GLU A 9 -9.41 2.86 -3.41
C GLU A 9 -9.12 3.94 -2.34
N THR A 10 -8.26 3.60 -1.37
CA THR A 10 -7.71 4.60 -0.44
C THR A 10 -6.44 5.16 -1.07
N VAL A 11 -6.40 6.47 -1.33
CA VAL A 11 -5.20 7.18 -1.79
C VAL A 11 -4.46 7.74 -0.58
N ALA A 12 -3.24 7.28 -0.32
CA ALA A 12 -2.32 8.00 0.55
C ALA A 12 -1.39 8.83 -0.32
N GLY A 13 -1.69 10.13 -0.46
CA GLY A 13 -0.82 11.09 -1.12
C GLY A 13 0.00 11.87 -0.09
N ASN A 14 1.32 11.94 -0.29
CA ASN A 14 2.16 12.97 0.32
C ASN A 14 1.62 14.34 -0.13
N ASN A 15 1.02 15.06 0.82
CA ASN A 15 0.34 16.32 0.57
C ASN A 15 1.25 17.53 0.83
N ASN A 16 2.54 17.46 0.50
CA ASN A 16 3.45 18.59 0.62
C ASN A 16 3.29 19.55 -0.58
N GLY A 17 2.15 20.26 -0.59
CA GLY A 17 1.95 21.56 -1.24
C GLY A 17 2.54 21.78 -2.64
N THR A 18 2.06 21.09 -3.67
CA THR A 18 1.93 21.63 -5.05
C THR A 18 1.11 20.64 -5.88
N ALA A 19 -0.04 21.08 -6.39
CA ALA A 19 -0.85 20.26 -7.27
C ALA A 19 -0.07 19.96 -8.57
N GLY A 20 0.30 18.69 -8.78
CA GLY A 20 0.86 18.21 -10.05
C GLY A 20 2.19 17.42 -9.98
N SER A 21 2.81 17.20 -8.81
CA SER A 21 4.18 16.64 -8.73
C SER A 21 4.35 15.39 -7.84
N THR A 22 3.35 14.95 -7.10
CA THR A 22 3.56 13.89 -6.09
C THR A 22 3.00 12.54 -6.54
N ALA A 23 3.85 11.52 -6.53
CA ALA A 23 3.40 10.14 -6.66
C ALA A 23 2.39 9.81 -5.54
N SER A 24 1.42 8.95 -5.85
CA SER A 24 0.39 8.48 -4.93
C SER A 24 0.47 6.98 -4.76
N GLU A 25 0.42 6.52 -3.52
CA GLU A 25 0.26 5.12 -3.19
C GLU A 25 -1.24 4.77 -3.09
N LEU A 26 -1.62 3.63 -3.67
CA LEU A 26 -2.99 3.15 -3.82
C LEU A 26 -3.11 1.70 -3.36
N THR A 27 -4.14 1.39 -2.58
CA THR A 27 -4.52 0.02 -2.23
C THR A 27 -5.22 -0.64 -3.42
N ASP A 28 -4.58 -1.62 -4.04
CA ASP A 28 -5.17 -2.46 -5.10
C ASP A 28 -5.63 -3.78 -4.46
N ASN A 29 -6.67 -3.67 -3.62
CA ASN A 29 -7.07 -4.67 -2.61
C ASN A 29 -7.35 -6.05 -3.21
N PHE A 30 -8.07 -6.08 -4.34
CA PHE A 30 -8.44 -7.32 -5.04
C PHE A 30 -7.26 -7.97 -5.77
N ASN A 31 -6.19 -7.22 -6.02
CA ASN A 31 -4.92 -7.74 -6.51
C ASN A 31 -3.87 -7.83 -5.39
N HIS A 32 -4.27 -7.75 -4.11
CA HIS A 32 -3.41 -8.04 -2.96
C HIS A 32 -2.07 -7.29 -2.98
N ARG A 33 -2.08 -6.02 -3.39
CA ARG A 33 -0.87 -5.22 -3.55
C ARG A 33 -1.10 -3.74 -3.30
N ILE A 34 -0.02 -3.00 -3.11
CA ILE A 34 0.00 -1.54 -3.12
C ILE A 34 0.70 -1.06 -4.38
N GLN A 35 0.07 -0.13 -5.10
CA GLN A 35 0.57 0.44 -6.34
C GLN A 35 1.00 1.89 -6.12
N ARG A 36 2.14 2.28 -6.68
CA ARG A 36 2.56 3.68 -6.82
C ARG A 36 2.25 4.18 -8.22
N TRP A 37 1.72 5.39 -8.29
CA TRP A 37 1.43 6.10 -9.54
C TRP A 37 1.95 7.53 -9.48
N GLY A 38 2.84 7.87 -10.42
CA GLY A 38 3.27 9.23 -10.71
C GLY A 38 2.22 10.03 -11.51
N PRO A 39 2.33 11.37 -11.56
CA PRO A 39 1.36 12.24 -12.24
C PRO A 39 1.12 11.95 -13.73
N ASN A 40 2.06 11.25 -14.39
CA ASN A 40 2.00 10.92 -15.82
C ASN A 40 2.18 9.41 -16.07
N ASP A 41 2.09 8.59 -15.04
CA ASP A 41 2.26 7.14 -15.19
C ASP A 41 1.06 6.56 -15.95
N THR A 42 1.35 5.74 -16.97
CA THR A 42 0.33 4.98 -17.71
C THR A 42 0.08 3.60 -17.09
N SER A 43 0.90 3.19 -16.13
CA SER A 43 0.77 1.96 -15.36
C SER A 43 1.33 2.12 -13.95
N GLY A 44 0.75 1.39 -13.00
CA GLY A 44 1.19 1.40 -11.60
C GLY A 44 2.38 0.49 -11.33
N THR A 45 3.30 0.93 -10.48
CA THR A 45 4.42 0.11 -9.99
C THR A 45 4.07 -0.53 -8.64
N THR A 46 4.26 -1.85 -8.52
CA THR A 46 4.02 -2.54 -7.24
C THR A 46 5.13 -2.23 -6.26
N VAL A 47 4.75 -1.63 -5.13
CA VAL A 47 5.67 -1.22 -4.06
C VAL A 47 5.53 -2.05 -2.78
N ALA A 48 4.44 -2.82 -2.65
CA ALA A 48 4.27 -3.82 -1.61
C ALA A 48 3.31 -4.93 -2.07
N GLY A 49 3.53 -6.16 -1.58
CA GLY A 49 2.79 -7.35 -1.99
C GLY A 49 3.32 -7.95 -3.29
N SER A 50 2.49 -8.75 -3.97
CA SER A 50 2.87 -9.45 -5.19
C SER A 50 2.56 -8.65 -6.44
N ALA A 51 3.54 -8.54 -7.35
CA ALA A 51 3.33 -7.92 -8.66
C ALA A 51 2.31 -8.68 -9.53
N SER A 52 2.20 -10.01 -9.37
CA SER A 52 1.22 -10.85 -10.05
C SER A 52 -0.14 -10.92 -9.33
N GLY A 53 -0.29 -10.21 -8.21
CA GLY A 53 -1.49 -10.21 -7.39
C GLY A 53 -1.73 -11.50 -6.61
N THR A 54 -0.68 -12.27 -6.35
CA THR A 54 -0.76 -13.45 -5.48
C THR A 54 -0.91 -13.04 -4.02
N LEU A 55 -1.95 -13.56 -3.34
CA LEU A 55 -2.12 -13.40 -1.90
C LEU A 55 -1.12 -14.25 -1.11
N GLY A 56 -0.89 -13.87 0.16
CA GLY A 56 -0.17 -14.73 1.09
C GLY A 56 0.00 -14.13 2.48
N TRP A 57 0.60 -14.93 3.37
CA TRP A 57 0.71 -14.67 4.81
C TRP A 57 2.13 -14.26 5.24
N THR A 58 3.13 -14.44 4.37
CA THR A 58 4.49 -13.99 4.66
C THR A 58 4.54 -12.47 4.72
N ALA A 59 5.56 -11.89 5.34
CA ALA A 59 5.65 -10.44 5.46
C ALA A 59 5.88 -9.70 4.13
N SER A 60 6.21 -10.43 3.05
CA SER A 60 6.33 -9.90 1.68
C SER A 60 5.05 -10.02 0.84
N LEU A 61 4.04 -10.76 1.30
CA LEU A 61 2.77 -10.93 0.63
C LEU A 61 1.66 -10.26 1.44
N LEU A 62 0.61 -9.82 0.74
CA LEU A 62 -0.56 -9.21 1.36
C LEU A 62 -1.77 -10.09 1.10
N ASN A 63 -2.81 -9.90 1.90
CA ASN A 63 -4.11 -10.51 1.74
C ASN A 63 -5.19 -9.46 2.01
N TYR A 64 -5.71 -8.92 0.90
CA TYR A 64 -6.76 -7.91 0.89
C TYR A 64 -6.42 -6.66 1.72
N PRO A 65 -5.35 -5.91 1.36
CA PRO A 65 -5.00 -4.69 2.09
C PRO A 65 -6.06 -3.61 1.85
N THR A 66 -6.58 -2.99 2.91
CA THR A 66 -7.70 -2.03 2.80
C THR A 66 -7.35 -0.60 3.10
N SER A 67 -6.21 -0.35 3.74
CA SER A 67 -5.78 1.01 4.07
C SER A 67 -4.26 1.10 4.15
N ILE A 68 -3.75 2.29 3.83
CA ILE A 68 -2.34 2.63 3.94
C ILE A 68 -2.16 4.02 4.55
N TYR A 69 -1.09 4.17 5.33
CA TYR A 69 -0.54 5.45 5.73
C TYR A 69 0.92 5.53 5.27
N VAL A 70 1.35 6.68 4.78
CA VAL A 70 2.72 6.92 4.29
C VAL A 70 3.32 8.07 5.08
N ASP A 71 4.48 7.84 5.71
CA ASP A 71 5.18 8.87 6.45
C ASP A 71 6.09 9.74 5.56
N SER A 72 6.74 10.77 6.14
CA SER A 72 7.62 11.67 5.41
C SER A 72 8.89 11.01 4.85
N SER A 73 9.25 9.82 5.35
CA SER A 73 10.36 9.00 4.87
C SER A 73 9.92 7.99 3.81
N LEU A 74 8.65 8.05 3.38
CA LEU A 74 8.01 7.12 2.45
C LEU A 74 7.93 5.68 2.97
N ASN A 75 7.98 5.48 4.29
CA ASN A 75 7.62 4.18 4.86
C ASN A 75 6.09 4.06 4.84
N MET A 76 5.62 2.86 4.53
CA MET A 76 4.20 2.55 4.48
C MET A 76 3.77 1.75 5.70
N TYR A 77 2.57 2.02 6.19
CA TYR A 77 1.89 1.28 7.23
C TYR A 77 0.61 0.73 6.63
N ILE A 78 0.57 -0.58 6.43
CA ILE A 78 -0.42 -1.26 5.61
C ILE A 78 -1.34 -2.07 6.53
N LEU A 79 -2.64 -1.81 6.46
CA LEU A 79 -3.65 -2.65 7.07
C LEU A 79 -3.91 -3.86 6.16
N ASP A 80 -3.29 -4.97 6.49
CA ASP A 80 -3.37 -6.25 5.78
C ASP A 80 -4.55 -7.07 6.34
N MET A 81 -5.76 -6.67 5.91
CA MET A 81 -7.00 -6.95 6.63
C MET A 81 -7.26 -8.44 6.86
N TRP A 82 -7.08 -9.28 5.83
CA TRP A 82 -7.41 -10.71 5.94
C TRP A 82 -6.30 -11.53 6.60
N ASN A 83 -5.14 -10.91 6.82
CA ASN A 83 -4.07 -11.46 7.64
C ASN A 83 -4.10 -10.93 9.09
N LEU A 84 -5.10 -10.11 9.44
CA LEU A 84 -5.31 -9.57 10.80
C LEU A 84 -4.06 -8.89 11.37
N ARG A 85 -3.35 -8.12 10.53
CA ARG A 85 -2.08 -7.49 10.91
C ARG A 85 -1.91 -6.10 10.30
N ILE A 86 -1.01 -5.35 10.92
CA ILE A 86 -0.44 -4.12 10.36
C ILE A 86 1.02 -4.39 10.04
N LEU A 87 1.40 -4.12 8.79
CA LEU A 87 2.78 -4.19 8.33
C LEU A 87 3.38 -2.80 8.21
N GLN A 88 4.60 -2.61 8.72
CA GLN A 88 5.47 -1.52 8.30
C GLN A 88 6.29 -2.00 7.10
N TRP A 89 6.26 -1.25 6.02
CA TRP A 89 7.05 -1.49 4.81
C TRP A 89 7.99 -0.32 4.61
N LEU A 90 9.28 -0.53 4.82
CA LEU A 90 10.28 0.53 4.67
C LEU A 90 10.43 0.89 3.19
N ASN A 91 10.72 2.17 2.90
CA ASN A 91 10.91 2.63 1.53
C ASN A 91 12.01 1.81 0.82
N GLY A 92 11.66 1.16 -0.30
CA GLY A 92 12.57 0.31 -1.06
C GLY A 92 12.78 -1.11 -0.50
N ALA A 93 12.09 -1.50 0.57
CA ALA A 93 12.16 -2.87 1.09
C ALA A 93 11.45 -3.87 0.17
N SER A 94 11.93 -5.12 0.17
CA SER A 94 11.31 -6.26 -0.53
C SER A 94 10.24 -6.99 0.31
N GLY A 95 9.97 -6.50 1.52
CA GLY A 95 9.03 -7.09 2.47
C GLY A 95 8.76 -6.17 3.65
N GLY A 96 7.64 -6.42 4.32
CA GLY A 96 7.24 -5.72 5.51
C GLY A 96 7.75 -6.35 6.81
N SER A 97 7.46 -5.68 7.92
CA SER A 97 7.60 -6.17 9.30
C SER A 97 6.25 -6.03 10.01
N ILE A 98 5.84 -7.07 10.74
CA ILE A 98 4.60 -7.02 11.52
C ILE A 98 4.83 -6.10 12.72
N ILE A 99 4.03 -5.03 12.82
CA ILE A 99 4.12 -4.07 13.92
C ILE A 99 2.90 -4.13 14.86
N ALA A 100 1.81 -4.76 14.41
CA ALA A 100 0.65 -5.05 15.23
C ALA A 100 -0.16 -6.22 14.64
N GLY A 101 -0.90 -6.92 15.50
CA GLY A 101 -1.69 -8.10 15.11
C GLY A 101 -0.89 -9.40 15.15
N THR A 102 -1.57 -10.52 14.92
CA THR A 102 -1.00 -11.86 15.06
C THR A 102 -0.42 -12.39 13.76
N GLY A 103 -0.93 -11.94 12.60
CA GLY A 103 -0.46 -12.40 11.29
C GLY A 103 -0.76 -13.88 10.99
N VAL A 104 -1.66 -14.49 11.75
CA VAL A 104 -2.11 -15.88 11.62
C VAL A 104 -3.63 -15.89 11.55
N GLN A 105 -4.18 -16.84 10.77
CA GLN A 105 -5.62 -17.02 10.56
C GLN A 105 -6.34 -17.49 11.83
#